data_AF-A0A932XIF6-F1
#
_entry.id   AF-A0A932XIF6-F1
#
_cell.length_a   1.000
_cell.length_b   1.000
_cell.length_c   1.000
_cell.angle_alpha   90.00
_cell.angle_beta   90.00
_cell.angle_gamma   90.00
#
_symmetry.space_group_name_H-M   'P 1'
#
loop_
_entity.id
_entity.type
_entity.pdbx_description
1 polymer ?
#
loop_
_entity_poly.entity_id
_entity_poly.type
_entity_poly.pdbx_seq_one_letter_code
_entity_poly.pdbx_strand_id
1 'polypeptide(L)' 'MGKLWLKCCPRCRGDLVLYRELEETYVQCLQCGHTLNSEEERVMRTNGTTRAA' A
#
# COMPACT_ATOMS: atom_id res chain seq x y z
N MET A 1 -11.80 -0.08 10.27
CA MET A 1 -10.42 0.40 9.99
C MET A 1 -9.97 -0.12 8.64
N GLY A 2 -9.43 0.74 7.77
CA GLY A 2 -8.83 0.34 6.50
C GLY A 2 -7.51 -0.43 6.69
N LYS A 3 -7.02 -1.11 5.64
CA LYS A 3 -5.77 -1.87 5.68
C LYS A 3 -4.56 -0.95 5.55
N LEU A 4 -3.56 -1.12 6.41
CA LEU A 4 -2.32 -0.33 6.46
C LEU A 4 -1.11 -1.26 6.26
N TRP A 5 -0.15 -0.84 5.44
CA TRP A 5 1.14 -1.50 5.24
C TRP A 5 2.27 -0.52 5.56
N LEU A 6 3.07 -0.88 6.56
CA LEU A 6 4.12 0.00 7.06
C LEU A 6 5.39 -0.10 6.20
N LYS A 7 5.96 1.05 5.85
CA LYS A 7 7.25 1.18 5.13
C LYS A 7 7.30 0.45 3.79
N CYS A 8 6.15 0.22 3.16
CA CYS A 8 6.03 -0.54 1.92
C CYS A 8 6.00 0.32 0.64
N CYS A 9 5.96 1.65 0.73
CA CYS A 9 5.95 2.49 -0.47
C CYS A 9 7.26 2.33 -1.28
N PRO A 10 7.19 1.99 -2.57
CA PRO A 10 8.39 1.77 -3.40
C PRO A 10 9.16 3.07 -3.68
N ARG A 11 8.53 4.24 -3.57
CA ARG A 11 9.18 5.53 -3.84
C ARG A 11 9.91 6.10 -2.63
N CYS A 12 9.25 6.19 -1.48
CA CYS A 12 9.77 6.89 -0.31
C CYS A 12 9.98 6.01 0.93
N ARG A 13 9.69 4.69 0.85
CA ARG A 13 9.66 3.78 2.00
C ARG A 13 8.71 4.26 3.13
N GLY A 14 7.67 4.99 2.76
CA GLY A 14 6.55 5.38 3.61
C GLY A 14 5.48 4.28 3.72
N ASP A 15 4.38 4.62 4.39
CA ASP A 15 3.28 3.71 4.69
C ASP A 15 2.20 3.84 3.62
N LEU A 16 1.60 2.70 3.29
CA LEU A 16 0.56 2.57 2.28
C LEU A 16 -0.76 2.23 2.96
N VAL A 17 -1.86 2.84 2.51
CA VAL A 17 -3.20 2.57 3.00
C VAL A 17 -4.12 2.17 1.84
N LEU A 18 -5.05 1.25 2.12
CA LEU A 18 -6.12 0.90 1.19
C LEU A 18 -7.25 1.93 1.31
N TYR A 19 -7.45 2.69 0.25
CA TYR A 19 -8.64 3.50 0.05
C TYR A 19 -9.72 2.68 -0.64
N ARG A 20 -10.96 2.85 -0.20
CA ARG A 20 -12.14 2.30 -0.85
C ARG A 20 -13.06 3.46 -1.16
N GLU A 21 -13.17 3.76 -2.44
CA GLU A 21 -14.20 4.62 -3.00
C GLU A 21 -15.35 3.74 -3.51
N LEU A 22 -16.46 4.34 -3.91
CA LEU A 22 -17.75 3.66 -4.13
C LEU A 22 -17.64 2.35 -4.93
N GLU A 23 -16.91 2.38 -6.05
CA GLU A 23 -16.73 1.22 -6.94
C GLU A 23 -15.28 0.77 -7.07
N GLU A 24 -14.32 1.53 -6.52
CA GLU A 24 -12.90 1.30 -6.73
C GLU A 24 -12.14 1.23 -5.41
N THR A 25 -11.10 0.38 -5.39
CA THR A 25 -10.14 0.37 -4.30
C THR A 25 -8.76 0.61 -4.85
N TYR A 26 -8.01 1.50 -4.23
CA TYR A 26 -6.62 1.79 -4.59
C TYR A 26 -5.75 1.87 -3.33
N VAL A 27 -4.47 1.58 -3.51
CA VAL A 27 -3.47 1.67 -2.44
C VAL A 27 -2.64 2.92 -2.66
N GLN A 28 -2.57 3.81 -1.68
CA GLN A 28 -1.80 5.05 -1.80
C GLN A 28 -0.92 5.30 -0.57
N CYS A 29 0.25 5.91 -0.81
CA CYS A 29 1.19 6.28 0.23
C CYS A 29 0.78 7.56 0.97
N LEU A 30 0.68 7.49 2.30
CA LEU A 30 0.35 8.65 3.14
C LEU A 30 1.44 9.73 3.11
N GLN A 31 2.71 9.35 2.94
CA GLN A 31 3.84 10.27 3.02
C GLN A 31 4.17 10.97 1.69
N CYS A 32 3.93 10.34 0.55
CA CYS A 32 4.31 10.91 -0.76
C CYS A 32 3.20 10.92 -1.81
N GLY A 33 1.98 10.51 -1.45
CA GLY A 33 0.82 10.50 -2.34
C GLY A 33 0.89 9.51 -3.52
N HIS A 34 1.91 8.65 -3.57
CA HIS A 34 2.04 7.68 -4.66
C HIS A 34 0.94 6.62 -4.57
N THR A 35 0.08 6.57 -5.59
CA THR A 35 -0.89 5.48 -5.78
C THR A 35 -0.20 4.33 -6.49
N LEU A 36 -0.29 3.13 -5.94
CA LEU A 36 0.30 1.94 -6.55
C LEU A 36 -0.42 1.59 -7.85
N ASN A 37 0.36 1.20 -8.85
CA ASN A 37 -0.18 0.47 -9.99
C ASN A 37 -0.37 -1.02 -9.64
N SER A 38 -1.02 -1.76 -10.55
CA SER A 38 -1.36 -3.18 -10.34
C SER A 38 -0.15 -4.07 -10.04
N GLU A 39 1.00 -3.78 -10.66
CA GLU A 39 2.23 -4.56 -10.47
C GLU A 39 2.88 -4.26 -9.12
N GLU A 40 3.00 -2.98 -8.76
CA GLU A 40 3.51 -2.56 -7.45
C GLU A 40 2.63 -3.11 -6.32
N GLU A 41 1.31 -3.09 -6.49
CA GLU A 41 0.38 -3.66 -5.52
C GLU A 41 0.53 -5.18 -5.40
N ARG A 42 0.72 -5.89 -6.51
CA ARG A 42 1.00 -7.32 -6.52
C ARG A 42 2.27 -7.64 -5.72
N VAL A 43 3.37 -6.92 -5.99
CA VAL A 43 4.65 -7.08 -5.30
C VAL A 43 4.52 -6.76 -3.80
N MET A 44 3.83 -5.67 -3.45
CA MET A 44 3.57 -5.32 -2.05
C MET A 44 2.81 -6.44 -1.32
N ARG A 45 1.77 -7.01 -1.95
CA ARG A 45 0.95 -8.08 -1.35
C ARG A 45 1.70 -9.39 -1.18
N THR A 46 2.63 -9.72 -2.07
CA THR A 46 3.48 -10.92 -1.92
C THR A 46 4.58 -10.73 -0.88
N ASN A 47 5.07 -9.51 -0.69
CA ASN A 47 6.15 -9.20 0.26
C ASN A 47 5.64 -8.89 1.67
N GLY A 48 4.38 -8.45 1.80
CA GLY A 48 3.76 -8.04 3.07
C GLY A 48 3.47 -9.16 4.08
N THR A 49 3.81 -10.42 3.77
CA THR A 49 3.66 -11.58 4.68
C THR A 49 4.86 -11.81 5.60
N THR A 50 5.89 -10.96 5.59
CA THR A 50 7.04 -11.09 6.51
C THR A 50 7.19 -9.86 7.41
N ARG A 51 6.68 -10.03 8.65
CA ARG A 51 7.06 -9.41 9.94
C ARG A 51 5.83 -9.03 10.76
N ALA A 52 5.13 -10.04 11.26
CA ALA A 52 4.55 -9.94 12.60
C ALA A 52 5.74 -10.05 13.57
N ALA A 53 6.07 -8.94 14.24
CA ALA A 53 6.77 -8.97 15.52
C ALA A 53 5.70 -9.00 16.62
#